data_AF-X1VKI3-F1
#
_entry.id   AF-X1VKI3-F1
#
_cell.length_a   1.000
_cell.length_b   1.000
_cell.length_c   1.000
_cell.angle_alpha   90.00
_cell.angle_beta   90.00
_cell.angle_gamma   90.00
#
_symmetry.space_group_name_H-M   'P 1'
#
loop_
_entity.id
_entity.type
_entity.pdbx_description
1 polymer ?
#
loop_
_entity_poly.entity_id
_entity_poly.type
_entity_poly.pdbx_seq_one_letter_code
_entity_poly.pdbx_strand_id
1 'polypeptide(L)' 'VGEPDLRSPEEARQYLIKLRSILQYLGVSTGNMEEGSFRCDANISIRPENSPDTLAKVEVKNMNSFKAVYRALDYEAK' A
#
# COMPACT_ATOMS: atom_id res chain seq x y z
N VAL A 1 9.99 -5.65 0.07
CA VAL A 1 9.16 -5.54 -1.15
C VAL A 1 8.12 -6.65 -1.07
N GLY A 2 6.83 -6.34 -1.26
CA GLY A 2 5.76 -7.34 -1.20
C GLY A 2 5.43 -7.90 -2.58
N GLU A 3 4.89 -9.11 -2.61
CA GLU A 3 4.28 -9.69 -3.81
C GLU A 3 2.92 -9.02 -4.10
N PRO A 4 2.47 -8.99 -5.38
CA PRO A 4 1.23 -8.32 -5.77
C PRO A 4 -0.02 -9.15 -5.41
N ASP A 5 -0.20 -9.43 -4.13
CA ASP A 5 -1.27 -10.27 -3.59
C ASP A 5 -2.48 -9.47 -3.09
N LEU A 6 -2.28 -8.19 -2.80
CA LEU A 6 -3.34 -7.30 -2.33
C LEU A 6 -4.29 -6.99 -3.50
N ARG A 7 -5.59 -7.25 -3.31
CA ARG A 7 -6.64 -7.12 -4.34
C ARG A 7 -7.57 -5.94 -4.11
N SER A 8 -7.49 -5.29 -2.95
CA SER A 8 -8.26 -4.07 -2.69
C SER A 8 -7.45 -2.98 -1.97
N PRO A 9 -7.82 -1.69 -2.15
CA PRO A 9 -7.25 -0.60 -1.37
C PRO A 9 -7.37 -0.78 0.15
N GLU A 10 -8.48 -1.39 0.61
CA GLU A 10 -8.69 -1.67 2.03
C GLU A 10 -7.75 -2.76 2.55
N GLU A 11 -7.54 -3.85 1.80
CA GLU A 11 -6.53 -4.86 2.15
C GLU A 11 -5.13 -4.26 2.26
N ALA A 12 -4.75 -3.39 1.32
CA ALA A 12 -3.46 -2.70 1.38
C ALA A 12 -3.33 -1.83 2.64
N ARG A 13 -4.39 -1.11 3.01
CA ARG A 13 -4.42 -0.32 4.25
C ARG A 13 -4.29 -1.22 5.49
N GLN A 14 -5.05 -2.31 5.56
CA GLN A 14 -5.00 -3.25 6.69
C GLN A 14 -3.62 -3.92 6.82
N TYR A 15 -3.02 -4.29 5.69
CA TYR A 15 -1.66 -4.82 5.64
C TYR A 15 -0.65 -3.84 6.25
N LEU A 16 -0.68 -2.57 5.85
CA LEU A 16 0.24 -1.55 6.37
C LEU A 16 0.03 -1.27 7.87
N ILE A 17 -1.23 -1.24 8.33
CA ILE A 17 -1.55 -1.10 9.75
C ILE A 17 -0.98 -2.29 10.55
N LYS A 18 -1.20 -3.51 10.08
CA LYS A 18 -0.71 -4.72 10.75
C LYS A 18 0.81 -4.78 10.77
N LEU A 19 1.47 -4.42 9.66
CA LEU A 19 2.92 -4.33 9.58
C LEU A 19 3.47 -3.32 10.59
N ARG A 20 2.87 -2.13 10.66
CA ARG A 20 3.23 -1.13 11.68
C ARG A 20 3.07 -1.69 13.09
N SER A 21 1.96 -2.36 13.40
CA SER A 21 1.74 -2.95 14.73
C SER A 21 2.81 -3.97 15.09
N ILE A 22 3.25 -4.81 14.14
CA ILE A 22 4.33 -5.77 14.36
C ILE A 22 5.66 -5.05 14.64
N LEU A 23 6.01 -4.03 13.85
CA LEU A 23 7.25 -3.27 14.03
C LEU A 23 7.29 -2.54 15.38
N GLN A 24 6.16 -1.95 15.78
CA GLN A 24 6.01 -1.31 17.09
C GLN A 24 6.11 -2.32 18.23
N TYR A 25 5.47 -3.49 18.09
CA TYR A 25 5.53 -4.57 19.08
C TYR A 25 6.95 -5.08 19.29
N LEU A 26 7.74 -5.19 18.23
CA LEU A 26 9.15 -5.58 18.28
C LEU A 26 10.08 -4.47 18.77
N GLY A 27 9.60 -3.22 18.89
CA GLY A 27 10.40 -2.07 19.33
C GLY A 27 11.44 -1.60 18.32
N VAL A 28 11.36 -2.03 17.05
CA VAL A 28 12.38 -1.73 16.02
C VAL A 28 12.11 -0.44 15.24
N SER A 29 10.87 0.04 15.23
CA SER A 29 10.47 1.30 14.60
C SER A 29 9.22 1.88 15.27
N THR A 30 9.12 3.21 15.34
CA THR A 30 7.90 3.90 15.80
C THR A 30 6.76 3.76 14.78
N GLY A 31 7.07 3.45 13.53
CA GLY A 31 6.08 3.27 12.46
C GLY A 31 5.32 4.56 12.12
N ASN A 32 5.88 5.73 12.46
CA ASN A 32 5.32 7.03 12.18
C ASN A 32 5.68 7.49 10.76
N MET A 33 4.67 7.70 9.91
CA MET A 33 4.86 8.14 8.54
C MET A 33 5.19 9.64 8.43
N GLU A 34 4.71 10.48 9.36
CA GLU A 34 4.96 11.93 9.34
C GLU A 34 6.43 12.25 9.66
N GLU A 35 7.00 11.52 10.62
CA GLU A 35 8.43 11.62 10.98
C GLU A 35 9.34 10.88 9.97
N GLY A 36 8.77 10.20 8.97
CA GLY A 36 9.51 9.46 7.95
C GLY A 36 10.11 8.12 8.42
N SER A 37 9.82 7.69 9.65
CA SER A 37 10.24 6.37 10.19
C SER A 37 9.52 5.19 9.52
N PHE A 38 8.48 5.47 8.73
CA PHE A 38 7.76 4.51 7.90
C PHE A 38 7.42 5.14 6.54
N ARG A 39 7.91 4.55 5.45
CA ARG A 39 7.63 4.99 4.08
C ARG A 39 7.07 3.83 3.26
N CYS A 40 6.18 4.15 2.33
CA CYS A 40 5.58 3.16 1.44
C CYS A 40 5.35 3.77 0.07
N ASP A 41 5.85 3.08 -0.97
CA ASP A 41 5.46 3.29 -2.36
C ASP A 41 4.43 2.22 -2.73
N ALA A 42 3.33 2.62 -3.35
CA ALA A 42 2.24 1.73 -3.71
C ALA A 42 2.29 1.43 -5.21
N ASN A 43 2.32 0.15 -5.57
CA ASN A 43 2.28 -0.30 -6.96
C ASN A 43 0.88 -0.82 -7.24
N ILE A 44 0.21 -0.28 -8.26
CA ILE A 44 -1.12 -0.71 -8.68
C ILE A 44 -1.15 -0.97 -10.17
N SER A 45 -1.97 -1.93 -10.57
CA SER A 45 -2.18 -2.29 -11.96
C SER A 45 -3.58 -2.91 -12.08
N ILE A 46 -4.34 -2.48 -13.08
CA ILE A 46 -5.73 -2.94 -13.27
C ILE A 46 -5.72 -4.20 -14.12
N ARG A 47 -6.60 -5.15 -13.79
CA ARG A 47 -6.82 -6.37 -14.57
C ARG A 47 -8.30 -6.44 -14.97
N PRO A 48 -8.62 -6.58 -16.27
CA PRO A 48 -9.99 -6.86 -16.71
C PRO A 48 -10.50 -8.18 -16.13
N GLU A 49 -11.78 -8.24 -15.79
CA GLU A 49 -12.40 -9.49 -15.34
C GLU A 49 -12.19 -10.59 -16.39
N ASN A 50 -11.65 -11.73 -15.96
CA ASN A 50 -11.35 -12.91 -16.78
C ASN A 50 -10.16 -12.79 -17.74
N SER A 51 -9.34 -11.74 -17.66
CA SER A 51 -8.05 -11.68 -18.38
C SER A 51 -6.88 -12.08 -17.47
N PRO A 52 -5.93 -12.91 -17.92
CA PRO A 52 -4.68 -13.11 -17.20
C PRO A 52 -3.78 -11.87 -17.27
N ASP A 53 -4.01 -11.00 -18.26
CA ASP A 53 -3.15 -9.86 -18.53
C ASP A 53 -3.46 -8.70 -17.61
N THR A 54 -2.38 -8.08 -17.14
CA THR A 54 -2.43 -6.89 -16.30
C THR A 54 -2.14 -5.66 -17.17
N LEU A 55 -2.92 -4.60 -17.01
CA LEU A 55 -2.65 -3.30 -17.64
C LEU A 55 -1.37 -2.68 -17.08
N ALA A 56 -0.97 -1.54 -17.65
CA ALA A 56 0.22 -0.81 -17.25
C ALA A 56 0.25 -0.60 -15.74
N LYS A 57 1.42 -0.87 -15.14
CA LYS A 57 1.65 -0.67 -13.71
C LYS A 57 1.91 0.80 -13.43
N VAL A 58 1.18 1.35 -12.47
CA VAL A 58 1.39 2.70 -11.92
C VAL A 58 2.04 2.58 -10.55
N GLU A 59 3.05 3.42 -10.31
CA GLU A 59 3.75 3.50 -9.03
C GLU A 59 3.46 4.85 -8.38
N VAL A 60 2.76 4.83 -7.24
CA VAL A 60 2.45 6.00 -6.44
C VAL A 60 3.50 6.15 -5.34
N LYS A 61 4.26 7.25 -5.39
CA LYS A 61 5.38 7.53 -4.48
C LYS A 61 5.04 8.63 -3.47
N ASN A 62 5.88 8.73 -2.44
CA ASN A 62 5.86 9.82 -1.45
C ASN A 62 4.56 9.91 -0.64
N MET A 63 4.04 8.76 -0.22
CA MET A 63 2.80 8.69 0.57
C MET A 63 3.09 8.88 2.06
N ASN A 64 2.55 9.97 2.63
CA ASN A 64 2.82 10.39 4.01
C ASN A 64 1.82 9.86 5.04
N SER A 65 0.79 9.12 4.63
CA SER A 65 -0.16 8.49 5.56
C SER A 65 -0.84 7.27 4.95
N PHE A 66 -1.30 6.33 5.78
CA PHE A 66 -2.10 5.19 5.32
C PHE A 66 -3.39 5.61 4.62
N LYS A 67 -4.00 6.72 5.07
CA LYS A 67 -5.19 7.30 4.45
C LYS A 67 -4.89 7.83 3.04
N ALA A 68 -3.71 8.44 2.86
CA ALA A 68 -3.27 8.87 1.54
C ALA A 68 -3.07 7.66 0.62
N VAL A 69 -2.40 6.60 1.09
CA VAL A 69 -2.19 5.37 0.30
C VAL A 69 -3.53 4.79 -0.15
N TYR A 70 -4.49 4.65 0.77
CA TYR A 70 -5.83 4.17 0.46
C TYR A 70 -6.51 5.00 -0.62
N ARG A 71 -6.49 6.34 -0.49
CA ARG A 71 -7.14 7.24 -1.45
C ARG A 71 -6.49 7.19 -2.82
N ALA A 72 -5.16 7.07 -2.89
CA ALA A 72 -4.46 6.93 -4.16
C ALA A 72 -4.83 5.62 -4.84
N LEU A 73 -4.82 4.50 -4.11
CA LEU A 73 -5.23 3.20 -4.65
C LEU A 73 -6.71 3.18 -5.07
N ASP A 74 -7.61 3.80 -4.29
CA ASP A 74 -9.03 3.90 -4.64
C ASP A 74 -9.29 4.80 -5.87
N TYR A 75 -8.44 5.81 -6.08
CA TYR A 75 -8.51 6.67 -7.25
C TYR A 75 -7.99 5.94 -8.50
N GLU A 76 -6.84 5.28 -8.40
CA GLU A 76 -6.20 4.54 -9.51
C GLU A 76 -6.93 3.24 -9.86
N ALA A 77 -7.78 2.71 -8.96
CA ALA A 77 -8.58 1.50 -9.22
C ALA A 77 -9.87 1.77 -10.02
N LYS A 78 -10.21 3.04 -10.28
CA LYS A 78 -11.37 3.46 -11.09
C LYS A 78 -10.96 3.71 -12.53
#